data_AF-A0AAV5Q3P4-F1
#
_entry.id   AF-A0AAV5Q3P4-F1
#
_cell.length_a   1.000
_cell.length_b   1.000
_cell.length_c   1.000
_cell.angle_alpha   90.00
_cell.angle_beta   90.00
_cell.angle_gamma   90.00
#
_symmetry.space_group_name_H-M   'P 1'
#
loop_
_entity.id
_entity.type
_entity.pdbx_description
1 polymer ?
#
loop_
_entity_poly.entity_id
_entity_poly.type
_entity_poly.pdbx_seq_one_letter_code
_entity_poly.pdbx_strand_id
1 'polypeptide(L)'
;MYQPPAIYNFPPFYTLQPNSQTKSVQIENWCSIVLNWAESESVWSTKLDGTPYTLQSSQDSYELEEDENMDASNRSIETIFENRQLPRKVSSELNREIWRALISSSPDCVIPFTNDGSDPKTIHDRYLKQISKYKLQNTKSKQQQQQQQQQIFAPESKFLLFPKSIDIYASLLLQSWDDSGVKGSVLTLYEITEYYKELPINHLSIIVLEVERTGACTVIWEEGRIVGVKVA
;
A
#
# COMPACT_ATOMS: atom_id res chain seq x y z
N MET A 1 11.24 2.36 15.49
CA MET A 1 10.71 3.71 15.74
C MET A 1 11.26 4.68 14.71
N TYR A 2 10.46 4.88 13.67
CA TYR A 2 10.64 5.85 12.61
C TYR A 2 10.96 7.24 13.17
N GLN A 3 11.94 7.91 12.56
CA GLN A 3 12.27 9.30 12.85
C GLN A 3 11.88 10.14 11.64
N PRO A 4 10.77 10.90 11.69
CA PRO A 4 10.36 11.72 10.57
C PRO A 4 11.36 12.87 10.33
N PRO A 5 11.43 13.41 9.10
CA PRO A 5 12.30 14.54 8.78
C PRO A 5 11.89 15.79 9.56
N ALA A 6 12.81 16.75 9.70
CA ALA A 6 12.59 17.98 10.48
C ALA A 6 11.34 18.77 10.07
N ILE A 7 10.94 18.73 8.78
CA ILE A 7 9.73 19.38 8.27
C ILE A 7 8.44 18.86 8.92
N TYR A 8 8.45 17.65 9.48
CA TYR A 8 7.33 17.10 10.26
C TYR A 8 7.05 17.89 11.54
N ASN A 9 8.04 18.59 12.10
CA ASN A 9 7.83 19.45 13.27
C ASN A 9 7.50 20.91 12.89
N PHE A 10 7.20 21.19 11.63
CA PHE A 10 6.85 22.52 11.15
C PHE A 10 5.32 22.71 11.10
N PRO A 11 4.72 23.57 11.94
CA PRO A 11 3.25 23.68 12.05
C PRO A 11 2.50 23.95 10.74
N PRO A 12 2.99 24.81 9.82
CA PRO A 12 2.34 25.02 8.52
C PRO A 12 2.30 23.76 7.64
N PHE A 13 3.14 22.75 7.88
CA PHE A 13 3.20 21.52 7.09
C PHE A 13 1.91 20.69 7.14
N TYR A 14 1.08 20.87 8.18
CA TYR A 14 -0.20 20.18 8.38
C TYR A 14 -1.40 20.90 7.74
N THR A 15 -1.19 22.06 7.13
CA THR A 15 -2.24 22.84 6.45
C THR A 15 -1.91 22.98 4.98
N LEU A 16 -2.91 22.79 4.11
CA LEU A 16 -2.74 22.85 2.67
C LEU A 16 -2.18 24.22 2.25
N GLN A 17 -1.02 24.22 1.59
CA GLN A 17 -0.38 25.46 1.17
C GLN A 17 -1.11 26.10 -0.02
N PRO A 18 -1.37 27.43 0.00
CA PRO A 18 -2.10 28.10 -1.08
C PRO A 18 -1.25 28.29 -2.34
N ASN A 19 0.07 28.40 -2.18
CA ASN A 19 1.01 28.56 -3.29
C ASN A 19 1.24 27.21 -3.97
N SER A 20 1.04 27.14 -5.30
CA SER A 20 1.14 25.91 -6.07
C SER A 20 2.51 25.19 -5.94
N GLN A 21 3.61 25.94 -6.04
CA GLN A 21 4.96 25.37 -5.92
C GLN A 21 5.22 24.82 -4.50
N THR A 22 4.81 25.58 -3.48
CA THR A 22 4.97 25.17 -2.08
C THR A 22 4.07 23.98 -1.74
N LYS A 23 2.85 23.95 -2.29
CA LYS A 23 1.93 22.81 -2.21
C LYS A 23 2.55 21.56 -2.83
N SER A 24 3.14 21.66 -4.02
CA SER A 24 3.81 20.51 -4.65
C SER A 24 4.92 19.93 -3.76
N VAL A 25 5.81 20.78 -3.24
CA VAL A 25 6.89 20.34 -2.33
C VAL A 25 6.33 19.77 -1.02
N GLN A 26 5.28 20.38 -0.45
CA GLN A 26 4.62 19.86 0.74
C GLN A 26 4.10 18.43 0.50
N ILE A 27 3.38 18.23 -0.60
CA ILE A 27 2.77 16.94 -0.94
C ILE A 27 3.85 15.88 -1.21
N GLU A 28 4.91 16.22 -1.93
CA GLU A 28 6.05 15.32 -2.18
C GLU A 28 6.73 14.85 -0.88
N ASN A 29 6.93 15.78 0.07
CA ASN A 29 7.46 15.44 1.39
C ASN A 29 6.50 14.50 2.15
N TRP A 30 5.18 14.75 2.11
CA TRP A 30 4.20 13.87 2.73
C TRP A 30 4.20 12.47 2.12
N CYS A 31 4.25 12.36 0.78
CA CYS A 31 4.36 11.06 0.10
C CYS A 31 5.59 10.27 0.57
N SER A 32 6.74 10.93 0.66
CA SER A 32 7.99 10.32 1.14
C SER A 32 7.89 9.87 2.60
N ILE A 33 7.28 10.71 3.46
CA ILE A 33 7.07 10.38 4.87
C ILE A 33 6.17 9.15 5.02
N VAL A 34 5.08 9.06 4.27
CA VAL A 34 4.15 7.92 4.33
C VAL A 34 4.85 6.62 3.95
N LEU A 35 5.63 6.60 2.85
CA LEU A 35 6.32 5.38 2.40
C LEU A 35 7.45 4.97 3.35
N ASN A 36 8.27 5.92 3.82
CA ASN A 36 9.37 5.62 4.73
C ASN A 36 8.86 5.15 6.11
N TRP A 37 7.79 5.77 6.60
CA TRP A 37 7.13 5.32 7.83
C TRP A 37 6.60 3.89 7.66
N ALA A 38 5.91 3.62 6.55
CA ALA A 38 5.39 2.29 6.24
C ALA A 38 6.49 1.22 6.19
N GLU A 39 7.65 1.54 5.62
CA GLU A 39 8.83 0.65 5.63
C GLU A 39 9.33 0.38 7.05
N SER A 40 9.53 1.45 7.83
CA SER A 40 10.23 1.36 9.13
C SER A 40 9.40 0.75 10.27
N GLU A 41 8.08 0.84 10.20
CA GLU A 41 7.14 0.31 11.20
C GLU A 41 6.37 -0.91 10.68
N SER A 42 6.76 -1.44 9.51
CA SER A 42 6.12 -2.57 8.83
C SER A 42 4.59 -2.38 8.71
N VAL A 43 4.17 -1.17 8.33
CA VAL A 43 2.76 -0.82 8.11
C VAL A 43 2.41 -1.09 6.66
N TRP A 44 1.60 -2.12 6.46
CA TRP A 44 1.25 -2.60 5.14
C TRP A 44 -0.10 -2.11 4.64
N SER A 45 -0.95 -1.57 5.51
CA SER A 45 -2.23 -0.97 5.09
C SER A 45 -2.69 0.09 6.05
N THR A 46 -3.49 1.04 5.54
CA THR A 46 -4.02 2.15 6.32
C THR A 46 -5.45 2.47 5.92
N LYS A 47 -6.20 3.12 6.82
CA LYS A 47 -7.44 3.82 6.50
C LYS A 47 -7.11 5.18 5.87
N LEU A 48 -8.13 5.85 5.31
CA LEU A 48 -8.00 7.20 4.76
C LEU A 48 -7.35 8.19 5.73
N ASP A 49 -7.65 8.11 7.01
CA ASP A 49 -7.09 8.98 8.04
C ASP A 49 -5.63 8.68 8.40
N GLY A 50 -4.97 7.71 7.76
CA GLY A 50 -3.58 7.32 8.02
C GLY A 50 -3.41 6.34 9.18
N THR A 51 -4.50 5.92 9.83
CA THR A 51 -4.46 4.90 10.89
C THR A 51 -4.14 3.54 10.29
N PRO A 52 -3.14 2.80 10.81
CA PRO A 52 -2.86 1.45 10.35
C PRO A 52 -4.05 0.51 10.44
N TYR A 53 -4.13 -0.36 9.45
CA TYR A 53 -5.22 -1.28 9.26
C TYR A 53 -4.63 -2.66 8.99
N THR A 54 -5.14 -3.68 9.69
CA THR A 54 -4.79 -5.07 9.42
C THR A 54 -5.92 -5.68 8.60
N LEU A 55 -5.62 -6.16 7.38
CA LEU A 55 -6.59 -6.92 6.61
C LEU A 55 -6.87 -8.24 7.34
N GLN A 56 -8.11 -8.43 7.78
CA GLN A 56 -8.54 -9.72 8.32
C GLN A 56 -8.70 -10.73 7.17
N SER A 57 -7.92 -11.81 7.21
CA SER A 57 -8.14 -13.00 6.39
C SER A 57 -9.47 -13.62 6.81
N SER A 58 -10.35 -13.92 5.86
CA SER A 58 -11.61 -14.64 6.13
C SER A 58 -11.41 -16.11 6.56
N GLN A 59 -10.23 -16.49 7.05
CA GLN A 59 -9.93 -17.77 7.72
C GLN A 59 -9.54 -17.61 9.18
N ASP A 60 -9.37 -16.39 9.69
CA ASP A 60 -9.16 -16.12 11.11
C ASP A 60 -10.46 -15.63 11.75
N SER A 61 -11.58 -16.28 11.43
CA SER A 61 -12.79 -16.17 12.25
C SER A 61 -12.63 -17.03 13.51
N TYR A 62 -11.59 -16.73 14.29
CA TYR A 62 -11.82 -16.64 15.71
C TYR A 62 -12.55 -15.31 15.84
N GLU A 63 -13.79 -15.34 16.32
CA GLU A 63 -14.37 -14.17 16.92
C GLU A 63 -13.36 -13.74 18.00
N LEU A 64 -12.47 -12.81 17.65
CA LEU A 64 -12.02 -11.87 18.65
C LEU A 64 -13.32 -11.15 18.99
N GLU A 65 -13.98 -11.64 20.05
CA GLU A 65 -14.77 -10.77 20.90
C GLU A 65 -13.99 -9.45 20.94
N GLU A 66 -14.66 -8.33 20.67
CA GLU A 66 -14.10 -7.04 21.06
C GLU A 66 -13.88 -7.18 22.56
N ASP A 67 -12.70 -7.66 22.95
CA ASP A 67 -12.35 -7.90 24.32
C ASP A 67 -12.15 -6.49 24.84
N GLU A 68 -13.22 -5.92 25.38
CA GLU A 68 -13.28 -4.61 26.03
C GLU A 68 -12.23 -4.51 27.17
N ASN A 69 -11.50 -5.60 27.47
CA ASN A 69 -10.41 -5.70 28.43
C ASN A 69 -9.03 -6.10 27.87
N MET A 70 -8.81 -6.20 26.56
CA MET A 70 -7.44 -6.29 26.04
C MET A 70 -6.80 -4.90 26.10
N ASP A 71 -5.89 -4.72 27.07
CA ASP A 71 -5.17 -3.48 27.37
C ASP A 71 -4.76 -2.70 26.09
N ALA A 72 -5.58 -1.70 25.77
CA ALA A 72 -5.42 -0.79 24.63
C ALA A 72 -4.17 0.11 24.75
N SER A 73 -3.33 -0.08 25.78
CA SER A 73 -2.15 0.74 26.01
C SER A 73 -0.91 0.36 25.18
N ASN A 74 -0.85 -0.82 24.55
CA ASN A 74 0.42 -1.32 24.00
C ASN A 74 0.53 -1.50 22.46
N ARG A 75 -0.46 -1.03 21.70
CA ARG A 75 -0.26 -0.63 20.29
C ARG A 75 -0.95 0.71 20.07
N SER A 76 -0.39 1.76 20.65
CA SER A 76 -0.70 3.13 20.24
C SER A 76 -0.13 3.41 18.85
N ILE A 77 -0.63 2.70 17.83
CA ILE A 77 -0.28 2.99 16.44
C ILE A 77 -1.18 4.13 16.02
N GLU A 78 -0.68 5.32 16.26
CA GLU A 78 -1.32 6.54 15.81
C GLU A 78 -1.10 6.77 14.32
N THR A 79 -2.06 7.47 13.73
CA THR A 79 -1.99 7.91 12.35
C THR A 79 -0.71 8.71 12.07
N ILE A 80 -0.07 8.44 10.94
CA ILE A 80 1.09 9.20 10.44
C ILE A 80 0.76 10.70 10.19
N PHE A 81 -0.52 11.04 10.07
CA PHE A 81 -1.01 12.37 9.78
C PHE A 81 -1.26 13.24 11.03
N GLU A 82 -0.94 12.74 12.22
CA GLU A 82 -1.05 13.47 13.48
C GLU A 82 0.28 13.43 14.23
N ASN A 83 0.75 14.60 14.67
CA ASN A 83 1.98 14.70 15.44
C ASN A 83 1.64 14.89 16.92
N ARG A 84 2.09 13.97 17.78
CA ARG A 84 1.90 14.10 19.23
C ARG A 84 2.76 15.20 19.86
N GLN A 85 3.95 15.41 19.34
CA GLN A 85 4.90 16.41 19.86
C GLN A 85 4.51 17.83 19.48
N LEU A 86 3.67 17.97 18.45
CA LEU A 86 3.15 19.22 17.94
C LEU A 86 1.66 19.03 17.67
N PRO A 87 0.73 19.60 18.46
CA PRO A 87 -0.72 19.34 18.38
C PRO A 87 -1.31 19.85 17.05
N ARG A 88 -1.03 19.10 15.99
CA ARG A 88 -1.30 19.39 14.60
C ARG A 88 -1.62 18.08 13.92
N LYS A 89 -2.67 18.17 13.10
CA LYS A 89 -3.22 17.09 12.31
C LYS A 89 -3.46 17.59 10.90
N VAL A 90 -3.19 16.74 9.93
CA VAL A 90 -3.46 17.02 8.52
C VAL A 90 -4.96 17.22 8.31
N SER A 91 -5.34 18.28 7.60
CA SER A 91 -6.75 18.50 7.24
C SER A 91 -7.27 17.41 6.31
N SER A 92 -8.59 17.14 6.32
CA SER A 92 -9.18 16.11 5.45
C SER A 92 -8.95 16.38 3.95
N GLU A 93 -8.87 17.64 3.57
CA GLU A 93 -8.54 18.06 2.21
C GLU A 93 -7.10 17.72 1.85
N LEU A 94 -6.13 18.12 2.71
CA LEU A 94 -4.72 17.82 2.48
C LEU A 94 -4.46 16.30 2.46
N ASN A 95 -5.11 15.55 3.35
CA ASN A 95 -5.03 14.09 3.38
C ASN A 95 -5.46 13.47 2.03
N ARG A 96 -6.61 13.87 1.48
CA ARG A 96 -7.05 13.40 0.16
C ARG A 96 -6.08 13.77 -0.96
N GLU A 97 -5.49 14.97 -0.89
CA GLU A 97 -4.47 15.40 -1.85
C GLU A 97 -3.19 14.57 -1.76
N ILE A 98 -2.76 14.19 -0.55
CA ILE A 98 -1.60 13.31 -0.35
C ILE A 98 -1.85 11.94 -0.99
N TRP A 99 -2.98 11.30 -0.70
CA TRP A 99 -3.29 9.99 -1.29
C TRP A 99 -3.43 10.05 -2.82
N ARG A 100 -4.06 11.10 -3.37
CA ARG A 100 -4.14 11.32 -4.82
C ARG A 100 -2.76 11.46 -5.44
N ALA A 101 -1.91 12.27 -4.83
CA ALA A 101 -0.56 12.51 -5.32
C ALA A 101 0.27 11.23 -5.24
N LEU A 102 0.18 10.47 -4.15
CA LEU A 102 0.90 9.22 -3.97
C LEU A 102 0.51 8.17 -5.02
N ILE A 103 -0.78 8.03 -5.32
CA ILE A 103 -1.26 7.17 -6.43
C ILE A 103 -0.80 7.69 -7.78
N SER A 104 -0.70 9.01 -7.95
CA SER A 104 -0.31 9.61 -9.24
C SER A 104 1.20 9.61 -9.47
N SER A 105 2.02 9.71 -8.42
CA SER A 105 3.49 9.73 -8.52
C SER A 105 4.08 8.33 -8.44
N SER A 106 3.47 7.46 -7.62
CA SER A 106 3.99 6.14 -7.27
C SER A 106 2.84 5.11 -7.29
N PRO A 107 2.25 4.85 -8.47
CA PRO A 107 1.07 4.00 -8.60
C PRO A 107 1.35 2.53 -8.26
N ASP A 108 2.62 2.13 -8.23
CA ASP A 108 3.07 0.79 -7.84
C ASP A 108 3.26 0.60 -6.33
N CYS A 109 3.13 1.67 -5.55
CA CYS A 109 3.36 1.65 -4.11
C CYS A 109 2.05 1.68 -3.29
N VAL A 110 0.93 2.07 -3.90
CA VAL A 110 -0.34 2.24 -3.18
C VAL A 110 -1.53 1.75 -3.99
N ILE A 111 -2.36 0.88 -3.41
CA ILE A 111 -3.60 0.42 -4.04
C ILE A 111 -4.80 0.78 -3.14
N PRO A 112 -5.73 1.64 -3.58
CA PRO A 112 -6.91 1.96 -2.80
C PRO A 112 -7.93 0.82 -2.85
N PHE A 113 -8.56 0.47 -1.73
CA PHE A 113 -9.66 -0.49 -1.62
C PHE A 113 -10.73 0.03 -0.67
N THR A 114 -11.94 -0.54 -0.69
CA THR A 114 -13.08 -0.05 0.13
C THR A 114 -13.66 -1.13 1.04
N ASN A 115 -13.71 -2.38 0.56
CA ASN A 115 -14.23 -3.50 1.33
C ASN A 115 -13.11 -4.39 1.84
N ASP A 116 -13.19 -4.73 3.12
CA ASP A 116 -12.37 -5.75 3.77
C ASP A 116 -12.76 -7.09 3.16
N GLY A 117 -11.81 -7.76 2.50
CA GLY A 117 -12.10 -9.01 1.78
C GLY A 117 -12.39 -8.84 0.28
N SER A 118 -11.91 -7.76 -0.34
CA SER A 118 -11.71 -7.81 -1.80
C SER A 118 -10.71 -8.94 -2.10
N ASP A 119 -11.12 -9.93 -2.88
CA ASP A 119 -10.24 -11.04 -3.23
C ASP A 119 -8.96 -10.53 -3.91
N PRO A 120 -7.83 -11.25 -3.81
CA PRO A 120 -6.55 -10.79 -4.35
C PRO A 120 -6.61 -10.41 -5.83
N LYS A 121 -7.46 -11.07 -6.61
CA LYS A 121 -7.63 -10.79 -8.04
C LYS A 121 -8.33 -9.44 -8.26
N THR A 122 -9.39 -9.14 -7.53
CA THR A 122 -10.07 -7.83 -7.59
C THR A 122 -9.12 -6.70 -7.22
N ILE A 123 -8.26 -6.89 -6.22
CA ILE A 123 -7.25 -5.90 -5.83
C ILE A 123 -6.19 -5.74 -6.93
N HIS A 124 -5.68 -6.85 -7.47
CA HIS A 124 -4.69 -6.84 -8.55
C HIS A 124 -5.24 -6.22 -9.84
N ASP A 125 -6.48 -6.53 -10.24
CA ASP A 125 -7.16 -5.91 -11.37
C ASP A 125 -7.27 -4.39 -11.21
N ARG A 126 -7.52 -3.92 -9.98
CA ARG A 126 -7.55 -2.49 -9.68
C ARG A 126 -6.17 -1.85 -9.83
N TYR A 127 -5.13 -2.53 -9.33
CA TYR A 127 -3.75 -2.13 -9.55
C TYR A 127 -3.41 -2.04 -11.04
N LEU A 128 -3.73 -3.06 -11.85
CA LEU A 128 -3.48 -3.05 -13.29
C LEU A 128 -4.20 -1.89 -14.01
N LYS A 129 -5.46 -1.60 -13.63
CA LYS A 129 -6.20 -0.44 -14.14
C LYS A 129 -5.53 0.87 -13.76
N GLN A 130 -5.04 0.99 -12.53
CA GLN A 130 -4.33 2.16 -12.02
C GLN A 130 -3.03 2.41 -12.81
N ILE A 131 -2.20 1.37 -13.00
CA ILE A 131 -0.96 1.45 -13.77
C ILE A 131 -1.23 1.78 -15.24
N SER A 132 -2.24 1.15 -15.84
CA SER A 132 -2.63 1.44 -17.22
C SER A 132 -3.04 2.91 -17.38
N LYS A 133 -3.82 3.45 -16.44
CA LYS A 133 -4.23 4.85 -16.42
C LYS A 133 -3.02 5.79 -16.27
N TYR A 134 -2.09 5.50 -15.36
CA TYR A 134 -0.86 6.27 -15.16
C TYR A 134 -0.01 6.33 -16.44
N LYS A 135 0.22 5.17 -17.09
CA LYS A 135 0.96 5.08 -18.36
C LYS A 135 0.30 5.90 -19.48
N LEU A 136 -1.03 5.87 -19.58
CA LEU A 136 -1.81 6.66 -20.53
C LEU A 136 -1.79 8.18 -20.25
N GLN A 137 -1.64 8.60 -18.99
CA GLN A 137 -1.58 10.00 -18.61
C GLN A 137 -0.21 10.62 -18.92
N ASN A 138 0.86 9.87 -18.69
CA ASN A 138 2.24 10.31 -18.98
C ASN A 138 2.55 10.39 -20.48
N THR A 139 1.75 9.75 -21.33
CA THR A 139 1.89 9.80 -22.80
C THR A 139 1.12 10.95 -23.45
N LYS A 140 0.22 11.64 -22.72
CA LYS A 140 -0.58 12.76 -23.23
C LYS A 140 0.08 14.11 -22.94
N SER A 141 -0.06 15.06 -23.87
CA SER A 141 0.48 16.43 -23.77
C SER A 141 -0.01 17.18 -22.52
N LYS A 142 0.87 17.96 -21.87
CA LYS A 142 0.60 18.73 -20.62
C LYS A 142 -0.70 19.57 -20.63
N GLN A 143 -1.15 20.06 -21.79
CA GLN A 143 -2.38 20.85 -21.92
C GLN A 143 -3.68 20.03 -21.76
N GLN A 144 -3.66 18.71 -21.98
CA GLN A 144 -4.83 17.83 -21.82
C GLN A 144 -4.94 17.20 -20.42
N GLN A 145 -3.90 17.34 -19.59
CA GLN A 145 -3.86 16.78 -18.23
C GLN A 145 -4.69 17.60 -17.22
N GLN A 146 -4.90 18.91 -17.47
CA GLN A 146 -5.58 19.81 -16.52
C GLN A 146 -7.09 19.56 -16.34
N GLN A 147 -7.75 18.73 -17.18
CA GLN A 147 -9.19 18.48 -17.11
C GLN A 147 -9.60 17.12 -16.51
N GLN A 148 -8.69 16.33 -15.95
CA GLN A 148 -9.06 14.99 -15.46
C GLN A 148 -9.53 14.98 -14.01
N GLN A 149 -10.71 14.39 -13.82
CA GLN A 149 -11.47 14.25 -12.58
C GLN A 149 -10.60 13.83 -11.39
N GLN A 150 -10.69 14.61 -10.31
CA GLN A 150 -10.12 14.26 -9.02
C GLN A 150 -10.76 12.95 -8.54
N GLN A 151 -9.94 11.93 -8.30
CA GLN A 151 -10.43 10.68 -7.71
C GLN A 151 -11.03 11.00 -6.33
N ILE A 152 -12.31 10.68 -6.13
CA ILE A 152 -12.99 10.87 -4.85
C ILE A 152 -12.84 9.56 -4.08
N PHE A 153 -12.21 9.63 -2.91
CA PHE A 153 -12.16 8.52 -1.97
C PHE A 153 -13.40 8.54 -1.08
N ALA A 154 -14.07 7.41 -0.96
CA ALA A 154 -15.14 7.24 0.00
C ALA A 154 -14.56 7.26 1.44
N PRO A 155 -15.33 7.65 2.48
CA PRO A 155 -14.83 7.72 3.86
C PRO A 155 -14.22 6.41 4.38
N GLU A 156 -14.74 5.28 3.93
CA GLU A 156 -14.30 3.91 4.25
C GLU A 156 -13.12 3.43 3.41
N SER A 157 -12.57 4.29 2.53
CA SER A 157 -11.42 3.93 1.71
C SER A 157 -10.22 3.57 2.58
N LYS A 158 -9.56 2.49 2.18
CA LYS A 158 -8.34 1.95 2.74
C LYS A 158 -7.30 1.86 1.64
N PHE A 159 -6.05 1.73 2.04
CA PHE A 159 -4.91 1.77 1.14
C PHE A 159 -3.98 0.63 1.51
N LEU A 160 -3.72 -0.27 0.56
CA LEU A 160 -2.59 -1.20 0.63
C LEU A 160 -1.33 -0.40 0.32
N LEU A 161 -0.34 -0.49 1.19
CA LEU A 161 0.95 0.17 1.05
C LEU A 161 2.01 -0.88 0.72
N PHE A 162 2.82 -0.56 -0.28
CA PHE A 162 4.04 -1.25 -0.65
C PHE A 162 5.17 -0.22 -0.51
N PRO A 163 6.03 -0.33 0.53
CA PRO A 163 7.12 0.62 0.74
C PRO A 163 8.06 0.78 -0.46
N LYS A 164 8.22 -0.30 -1.24
CA LYS A 164 8.89 -0.31 -2.55
C LYS A 164 7.86 -0.62 -3.64
N SER A 165 8.20 -0.38 -4.91
CA SER A 165 7.27 -0.73 -5.98
C SER A 165 7.01 -2.24 -6.01
N ILE A 166 5.78 -2.62 -6.38
CA ILE A 166 5.41 -4.03 -6.60
C ILE A 166 6.37 -4.72 -7.57
N ASP A 167 6.84 -4.02 -8.62
CA ASP A 167 7.84 -4.53 -9.55
C ASP A 167 9.18 -4.91 -8.88
N ILE A 168 9.63 -4.15 -7.87
CA ILE A 168 10.83 -4.48 -7.10
C ILE A 168 10.59 -5.76 -6.31
N TYR A 169 9.44 -5.88 -5.62
CA TYR A 169 9.10 -7.11 -4.89
C TYR A 169 9.01 -8.32 -5.81
N ALA A 170 8.37 -8.19 -6.98
CA ALA A 170 8.29 -9.23 -7.99
C ALA A 170 9.69 -9.64 -8.49
N SER A 171 10.57 -8.67 -8.74
CA SER A 171 11.95 -8.93 -9.18
C SER A 171 12.76 -9.66 -8.10
N LEU A 172 12.61 -9.27 -6.84
CA LEU A 172 13.25 -9.95 -5.71
C LEU A 172 12.74 -11.39 -5.56
N LEU A 173 11.45 -11.63 -5.78
CA LEU A 173 10.83 -12.96 -5.74
C LEU A 173 11.41 -13.87 -6.82
N LEU A 174 11.50 -13.36 -8.05
CA LEU A 174 12.13 -14.06 -9.16
C LEU A 174 13.59 -14.40 -8.88
N GLN A 175 14.37 -13.43 -8.40
CA GLN A 175 15.77 -13.65 -8.05
C GLN A 175 15.93 -14.72 -6.96
N SER A 176 15.07 -14.69 -5.94
CA SER A 176 15.14 -15.66 -4.84
C SER A 176 14.81 -17.09 -5.31
N TRP A 177 13.91 -17.23 -6.28
CA TRP A 177 13.61 -18.52 -6.90
C TRP A 177 14.75 -19.06 -7.75
N ASP A 178 15.43 -18.19 -8.50
CA ASP A 178 16.62 -18.55 -9.26
C ASP A 178 17.76 -19.00 -8.33
N ASP A 179 18.01 -18.26 -7.25
CA ASP A 179 19.06 -18.57 -6.26
C ASP A 179 18.77 -19.87 -5.49
N SER A 180 17.49 -20.18 -5.24
CA SER A 180 17.06 -21.38 -4.52
C SER A 180 16.90 -22.62 -5.41
N GLY A 181 16.98 -22.46 -6.75
CA GLY A 181 16.86 -23.57 -7.69
C GLY A 181 15.49 -24.24 -7.71
N VAL A 182 14.42 -23.53 -7.33
CA VAL A 182 13.05 -24.05 -7.19
C VAL A 182 12.28 -24.12 -8.52
N LYS A 183 12.98 -23.97 -9.65
CA LYS A 183 12.40 -24.00 -11.00
C LYS A 183 11.64 -25.31 -11.26
N GLY A 184 10.43 -25.22 -11.81
CA GLY A 184 9.57 -26.38 -12.06
C GLY A 184 8.90 -26.99 -10.81
N SER A 185 9.17 -26.46 -9.62
CA SER A 185 8.57 -26.91 -8.36
C SER A 185 7.26 -26.18 -8.07
N VAL A 186 6.47 -26.76 -7.17
CA VAL A 186 5.30 -26.13 -6.58
C VAL A 186 5.69 -25.60 -5.20
N LEU A 187 5.41 -24.33 -4.94
CA LEU A 187 5.62 -23.68 -3.64
C LEU A 187 4.27 -23.20 -3.10
N THR A 188 4.02 -23.44 -1.82
CA THR A 188 2.90 -22.86 -1.08
C THR A 188 3.15 -21.38 -0.80
N LEU A 189 2.09 -20.60 -0.58
CA LEU A 189 2.26 -19.21 -0.15
C LEU A 189 3.02 -19.11 1.18
N TYR A 190 2.81 -20.07 2.09
CA TYR A 190 3.49 -20.09 3.38
C TYR A 190 5.01 -20.23 3.21
N GLU A 191 5.46 -21.18 2.40
CA GLU A 191 6.88 -21.34 2.08
C GLU A 191 7.46 -20.05 1.48
N ILE A 192 6.71 -19.38 0.59
CA ILE A 192 7.16 -18.11 0.02
C ILE A 192 7.25 -17.01 1.09
N THR A 193 6.31 -16.93 2.03
CA THR A 193 6.38 -15.94 3.13
C THR A 193 7.59 -16.13 4.04
N GLU A 194 8.14 -17.35 4.18
CA GLU A 194 9.34 -17.58 4.99
C GLU A 194 10.58 -16.88 4.40
N TYR A 195 10.65 -16.72 3.08
CA TYR A 195 11.70 -15.94 2.41
C TYR A 195 11.53 -14.43 2.60
N TYR A 196 10.28 -13.97 2.75
CA TYR A 196 9.91 -12.57 2.94
C TYR A 196 9.35 -12.34 4.34
N LYS A 197 10.17 -12.59 5.35
CA LYS A 197 9.84 -12.28 6.75
C LYS A 197 9.30 -10.85 6.80
N GLU A 198 8.11 -10.69 7.37
CA GLU A 198 7.33 -9.45 7.52
C GLU A 198 6.35 -9.09 6.39
N LEU A 199 6.40 -9.70 5.21
CA LEU A 199 5.43 -9.41 4.14
C LEU A 199 4.09 -10.14 4.40
N PRO A 200 2.95 -9.44 4.51
CA PRO A 200 1.67 -10.09 4.73
C PRO A 200 1.25 -10.93 3.51
N ILE A 201 0.53 -12.03 3.76
CA ILE A 201 0.00 -12.93 2.72
C ILE A 201 -0.82 -12.17 1.67
N ASN A 202 -1.61 -11.17 2.08
CA ASN A 202 -2.41 -10.37 1.17
C ASN A 202 -1.54 -9.58 0.17
N HIS A 203 -0.40 -9.05 0.61
CA HIS A 203 0.56 -8.34 -0.24
C HIS A 203 1.31 -9.30 -1.15
N LEU A 204 1.75 -10.44 -0.59
CA LEU A 204 2.38 -11.49 -1.37
C LEU A 204 1.45 -12.00 -2.48
N SER A 205 0.16 -12.12 -2.21
CA SER A 205 -0.84 -12.52 -3.20
C SER A 205 -0.87 -11.59 -4.42
N ILE A 206 -0.76 -10.27 -4.20
CA ILE A 206 -0.69 -9.29 -5.30
C ILE A 206 0.63 -9.41 -6.07
N ILE A 207 1.75 -9.61 -5.37
CA ILE A 207 3.07 -9.77 -5.99
C ILE A 207 3.14 -11.04 -6.84
N VAL A 208 2.60 -12.15 -6.34
CA VAL A 208 2.52 -13.42 -7.06
C VAL A 208 1.67 -13.33 -8.33
N LEU A 209 0.54 -12.62 -8.28
CA LEU A 209 -0.27 -12.33 -9.47
C LEU A 209 0.48 -11.48 -10.50
N GLU A 210 1.32 -10.55 -10.02
CA GLU A 210 2.18 -9.77 -10.92
C GLU A 210 3.27 -10.63 -11.55
N VAL A 211 3.88 -11.56 -10.81
CA VAL A 211 4.86 -12.51 -11.35
C VAL A 211 4.21 -13.45 -12.37
N GLU A 212 3.00 -13.95 -12.12
CA GLU A 212 2.26 -14.76 -13.10
C GLU A 212 2.04 -14.01 -14.42
N ARG A 213 1.77 -12.70 -14.36
CA ARG A 213 1.62 -11.85 -15.55
C ARG A 213 2.88 -11.83 -16.42
N THR A 214 4.05 -12.05 -15.83
CA THR A 214 5.33 -12.15 -16.58
C THR A 214 5.53 -13.52 -17.23
N GLY A 215 4.70 -14.52 -16.90
CA GLY A 215 4.81 -15.89 -17.37
C GLY A 215 5.80 -16.76 -16.59
N ALA A 216 6.37 -16.24 -15.48
CA ALA A 216 7.36 -16.95 -14.68
C ALA A 216 6.78 -17.96 -13.68
N CYS A 217 5.48 -17.89 -13.40
CA CYS A 217 4.77 -18.89 -12.60
C CYS A 217 3.30 -19.02 -13.02
N THR A 218 2.63 -20.04 -12.50
CA THR A 218 1.17 -20.18 -12.55
C THR A 218 0.62 -20.24 -11.13
N VAL A 219 -0.37 -19.41 -10.83
CA VAL A 219 -0.98 -19.34 -9.51
C VAL A 219 -1.95 -20.50 -9.30
N ILE A 220 -1.86 -21.13 -8.13
CA ILE A 220 -2.74 -22.23 -7.72
C ILE A 220 -3.82 -21.67 -6.81
N TRP A 221 -5.08 -21.90 -7.21
CA TRP A 221 -6.26 -21.39 -6.52
C TRP A 221 -7.02 -22.53 -5.83
N GLU A 222 -7.47 -22.26 -4.62
CA GLU A 222 -8.36 -23.15 -3.85
C GLU A 222 -9.40 -22.29 -3.13
N GLU A 223 -10.69 -22.60 -3.31
CA GLU A 223 -11.82 -21.87 -2.68
C GLU A 223 -11.76 -20.33 -2.82
N GLY A 224 -11.25 -19.85 -3.97
CA GLY A 224 -11.11 -18.41 -4.26
C GLY A 224 -9.91 -17.74 -3.60
N ARG A 225 -8.98 -18.52 -3.02
CA ARG A 225 -7.73 -18.05 -2.41
C ARG A 225 -6.54 -18.59 -3.18
N ILE A 226 -5.44 -17.85 -3.10
CA ILE A 226 -4.17 -18.31 -3.63
C ILE A 226 -3.54 -19.20 -2.56
N VAL A 227 -3.24 -20.45 -2.89
CA VAL A 227 -2.61 -21.41 -1.95
C VAL A 227 -1.15 -21.64 -2.27
N GLY A 228 -0.74 -21.35 -3.51
CA GLY A 228 0.64 -21.50 -3.94
C GLY A 228 0.84 -21.11 -5.39
N VAL A 229 2.03 -21.42 -5.89
CA VAL A 229 2.45 -21.18 -7.27
C VAL A 229 3.18 -22.40 -7.80
N LYS A 230 3.05 -22.64 -9.09
CA LYS A 230 3.95 -23.50 -9.85
C LYS A 230 4.97 -22.62 -10.57
N VAL A 231 6.24 -22.74 -10.21
CA VAL A 231 7.34 -22.00 -10.85
C VAL A 231 7.62 -22.60 -12.23
N ALA A 232 7.72 -21.77 -13.27
CA ALA A 232 7.94 -22.19 -14.66
C ALA A 232 9.37 -22.68 -14.93
#